data_AF-A0A350J7V8-F1
#
_entry.id   AF-A0A350J7V8-F1
#
_cell.length_a   1.000
_cell.length_b   1.000
_cell.length_c   1.000
_cell.angle_alpha   90.00
_cell.angle_beta   90.00
_cell.angle_gamma   90.00
#
_symmetry.space_group_name_H-M   'P 1'
#
loop_
_entity.id
_entity.type
_entity.pdbx_description
1 polymer ?
#
loop_
_entity_poly.entity_id
_entity_poly.type
_entity_poly.pdbx_seq_one_letter_code
_entity_poly.pdbx_strand_id
1 'polypeptide(L)'
;APCVSKKAVVKYCAAGAVGGCALAVIALFAAFIIKDSVRTDSDVAYLGLSLYGQIPADEKLYPSAIKRIAIGLSVGEAKKIVFTGSSEKVDTKKIVSDIKKALKDLPSGVNKDLDLVATPDIKNNSDVLLEVKDCDAIYYLVDYDKTSVKEAKAASSEIAKAGRTVSGVIIVNKK
;
A
#
# COMPACT_ATOMS: atom_id res chain seq x y z
N ALA A 1 -44.83 -41.47 22.84
CA ALA A 1 -43.78 -40.55 22.32
C ALA A 1 -42.88 -40.13 23.47
N PRO A 2 -41.55 -40.16 23.35
CA PRO A 2 -40.69 -39.72 24.43
C PRO A 2 -40.89 -38.21 24.66
N CYS A 3 -41.43 -37.85 25.84
CA CYS A 3 -41.63 -36.47 26.24
C CYS A 3 -40.26 -35.82 26.50
N VAL A 4 -39.81 -34.98 25.57
CA VAL A 4 -38.56 -34.23 25.72
C VAL A 4 -38.71 -33.28 26.91
N SER A 5 -37.93 -33.50 27.97
CA SER A 5 -37.98 -32.62 29.15
C SER A 5 -37.42 -31.23 28.81
N LYS A 6 -37.96 -30.17 29.42
CA LYS A 6 -37.48 -28.78 29.25
C LYS A 6 -35.97 -28.66 29.50
N LYS A 7 -35.42 -29.45 30.44
CA LYS A 7 -33.98 -29.50 30.74
C LYS A 7 -33.14 -30.06 29.59
N ALA A 8 -33.69 -31.02 28.83
CA ALA A 8 -33.01 -31.55 27.66
C ALA A 8 -32.97 -30.52 26.52
N VAL A 9 -34.08 -29.83 26.26
CA VAL A 9 -34.16 -28.76 25.25
C VAL A 9 -33.12 -27.66 25.52
N VAL A 10 -33.02 -27.19 26.77
CA VAL A 10 -32.05 -26.15 27.15
C VAL A 10 -30.61 -26.62 26.97
N LYS A 11 -30.29 -27.88 27.30
CA LYS A 11 -28.95 -28.45 27.09
C LYS A 11 -28.57 -28.51 25.61
N TYR A 12 -29.49 -28.93 24.74
CA TYR A 12 -29.22 -28.97 23.30
C TYR A 12 -29.12 -27.57 22.69
N CYS A 13 -29.91 -26.60 23.14
CA CYS A 13 -29.76 -25.20 22.73
C CYS A 13 -28.41 -24.63 23.18
N ALA A 14 -27.97 -24.91 24.41
CA ALA A 14 -26.67 -24.46 24.90
C ALA A 14 -25.50 -25.09 24.12
N ALA A 15 -25.57 -26.39 23.82
CA ALA A 15 -24.57 -27.07 22.99
C ALA A 15 -24.55 -26.50 21.55
N GLY A 16 -25.72 -26.23 20.97
CA GLY A 16 -25.85 -25.58 19.66
C GLY A 16 -25.28 -24.16 19.65
N ALA A 17 -25.52 -23.37 20.69
CA ALA A 17 -24.98 -22.02 20.82
C ALA A 17 -23.45 -22.02 20.93
N VAL A 18 -22.87 -22.91 21.74
CA VAL A 18 -21.42 -23.04 21.88
C VAL A 18 -20.78 -23.50 20.56
N GLY A 19 -21.37 -24.49 19.90
CA GLY A 19 -20.90 -24.94 18.58
C GLY A 19 -21.01 -23.85 17.50
N GLY A 20 -22.10 -23.09 17.50
CA GLY A 20 -22.29 -21.94 16.61
C GLY A 20 -21.26 -20.84 16.84
N CYS A 21 -20.97 -20.49 18.11
CA CYS A 21 -19.92 -19.52 18.45
C CYS A 21 -18.54 -20.00 18.00
N ALA A 22 -18.21 -21.28 18.20
CA ALA A 22 -16.92 -21.83 17.76
C ALA A 22 -16.77 -21.75 16.23
N LEU A 23 -17.80 -22.11 15.47
CA LEU A 23 -17.81 -21.97 14.00
C LEU A 23 -17.70 -20.52 13.55
N ALA A 24 -18.39 -19.59 14.22
CA ALA A 24 -18.31 -18.16 13.92
C ALA A 24 -16.89 -17.62 14.14
N VAL A 25 -16.22 -18.02 15.22
CA VAL A 25 -14.82 -17.62 15.49
C VAL A 25 -13.88 -18.17 14.42
N ILE A 26 -14.04 -19.44 14.01
CA ILE A 26 -13.22 -20.03 12.93
C ILE A 26 -13.45 -19.28 11.61
N ALA A 27 -14.70 -18.96 11.27
CA ALA A 27 -15.03 -18.21 10.06
C ALA A 27 -14.42 -16.80 10.06
N LEU A 28 -14.45 -16.10 11.21
CA LEU A 28 -13.81 -14.80 11.36
C LEU A 28 -12.28 -14.89 11.27
N PHE A 29 -11.67 -15.94 11.83
CA PHE A 29 -10.23 -16.16 11.74
C PHE A 29 -9.80 -16.47 10.30
N ALA A 30 -10.58 -17.29 9.59
CA ALA A 30 -10.38 -17.53 8.16
C ALA A 30 -10.52 -16.24 7.36
N ALA A 31 -11.56 -15.43 7.60
CA ALA A 31 -11.73 -14.13 6.95
C ALA A 31 -10.56 -13.16 7.23
N PHE A 32 -10.00 -13.19 8.44
CA PHE A 32 -8.83 -12.39 8.80
C PHE A 32 -7.56 -12.82 8.05
N ILE A 33 -7.30 -14.13 7.93
CA ILE A 33 -6.17 -14.67 7.16
C ILE A 33 -6.33 -14.36 5.67
N ILE A 34 -7.57 -14.35 5.16
CA ILE A 34 -7.87 -14.02 3.76
C ILE A 34 -7.73 -12.51 3.49
N LYS A 35 -7.58 -11.65 4.51
CA LYS A 35 -7.36 -10.20 4.32
C LYS A 35 -5.96 -9.94 3.76
N ASP A 36 -5.85 -10.10 2.45
CA ASP A 36 -4.65 -9.98 1.62
C ASP A 36 -4.33 -8.50 1.37
N SER A 37 -3.78 -7.83 2.39
CA SER A 37 -3.43 -6.40 2.37
C SER A 37 -1.91 -6.19 2.45
N VAL A 38 -1.40 -5.16 1.77
CA VAL A 38 0.02 -4.80 1.83
C VAL A 38 0.34 -4.14 3.17
N ARG A 39 1.26 -4.74 3.94
CA ARG A 39 1.72 -4.22 5.24
C ARG A 39 3.24 -4.18 5.35
N THR A 40 3.91 -5.15 4.77
CA THR A 40 5.33 -5.45 5.00
C THR A 40 6.10 -5.53 3.68
N ASP A 41 7.43 -5.57 3.79
CA ASP A 41 8.31 -5.84 2.66
C ASP A 41 8.01 -7.21 2.01
N SER A 42 7.71 -8.24 2.81
CA SER A 42 7.35 -9.56 2.31
C SER A 42 6.12 -9.54 1.39
N ASP A 43 5.12 -8.71 1.70
CA ASP A 43 3.92 -8.57 0.86
C ASP A 43 4.24 -7.90 -0.48
N VAL A 44 5.18 -6.95 -0.48
CA VAL A 44 5.67 -6.27 -1.69
C VAL A 44 6.53 -7.23 -2.52
N ALA A 45 7.42 -7.99 -1.88
CA ALA A 45 8.26 -8.99 -2.53
C ALA A 45 7.42 -10.11 -3.17
N TYR A 46 6.32 -10.52 -2.54
CA TYR A 46 5.37 -11.48 -3.10
C TYR A 46 4.74 -11.00 -4.42
N LEU A 47 4.67 -9.69 -4.64
CA LEU A 47 4.23 -9.09 -5.89
C LEU A 47 5.31 -9.04 -6.98
N GLY A 48 6.54 -9.48 -6.67
CA GLY A 48 7.70 -9.30 -7.54
C GLY A 48 8.15 -7.83 -7.62
N LEU A 49 7.78 -7.03 -6.62
CA LEU A 49 8.15 -5.62 -6.51
C LEU A 49 9.19 -5.43 -5.40
N SER A 50 9.89 -4.30 -5.41
CA SER A 50 10.85 -3.95 -4.36
C SER A 50 10.30 -2.84 -3.47
N LEU A 51 10.39 -3.01 -2.16
CA LEU A 51 10.08 -1.94 -1.22
C LEU A 51 11.17 -0.86 -1.31
N TYR A 52 10.74 0.36 -1.57
CA TYR A 52 11.63 1.52 -1.58
C TYR A 52 11.67 2.25 -0.25
N GLY A 53 10.53 2.32 0.44
CA GLY A 53 10.46 2.99 1.73
C GLY A 53 9.10 2.86 2.41
N GLN A 54 9.06 3.30 3.66
CA GLN A 54 7.84 3.35 4.45
C GLN A 54 7.69 4.72 5.09
N ILE A 55 6.50 5.30 4.98
CA ILE A 55 6.12 6.56 5.61
C ILE A 55 5.23 6.21 6.82
N PRO A 56 5.74 6.35 8.06
CA PRO A 56 4.97 6.03 9.25
C PRO A 56 3.91 7.10 9.53
N ALA A 57 2.87 6.71 10.28
CA ALA A 57 1.84 7.64 10.75
C ALA A 57 2.31 8.56 11.89
N ASP A 58 3.44 8.23 12.53
CA ASP A 58 4.02 9.04 13.59
C ASP A 58 4.64 10.32 13.01
N GLU A 59 4.09 11.48 13.39
CA GLU A 59 4.55 12.80 12.94
C GLU A 59 6.01 13.08 13.28
N LYS A 60 6.56 12.49 14.34
CA LYS A 60 7.98 12.65 14.70
C LYS A 60 8.88 11.90 13.73
N LEU A 61 8.42 10.75 13.23
CA LEU A 61 9.17 9.90 12.32
C LEU A 61 8.97 10.27 10.85
N TYR A 62 7.86 10.95 10.52
CA TYR A 62 7.51 11.34 9.17
C TYR A 62 8.59 12.17 8.45
N PRO A 63 9.15 13.26 9.03
CA PRO A 63 10.20 14.05 8.36
C PRO A 63 11.45 13.22 8.05
N SER A 64 11.84 12.32 8.97
CA SER A 64 12.99 11.43 8.78
C SER A 64 12.74 10.39 7.68
N ALA A 65 11.51 9.86 7.59
CA ALA A 65 11.13 8.95 6.51
C ALA A 65 11.16 9.65 5.14
N ILE A 66 10.58 10.85 5.03
CA ILE A 66 10.62 11.65 3.80
C ILE A 66 12.05 11.98 3.39
N LYS A 67 12.90 12.39 4.35
CA LYS A 67 14.31 12.67 4.08
C LYS A 67 15.06 11.44 3.57
N ARG A 68 14.82 10.26 4.13
CA ARG A 68 15.42 9.00 3.66
C ARG A 68 15.00 8.66 2.23
N ILE A 69 13.72 8.82 1.91
CA ILE A 69 13.19 8.65 0.55
C ILE A 69 13.87 9.62 -0.41
N ALA A 70 13.93 10.91 -0.06
CA ALA A 70 14.58 11.95 -0.87
C ALA A 70 16.07 11.65 -1.13
N ILE A 71 16.82 11.25 -0.10
CA ILE A 71 18.23 10.87 -0.22
C ILE A 71 18.38 9.72 -1.22
N GLY A 72 17.59 8.64 -1.07
CA GLY A 72 17.64 7.53 -2.01
C GLY A 72 17.38 7.95 -3.45
N LEU A 73 16.46 8.89 -3.68
CA LEU A 73 16.09 9.32 -5.03
C LEU A 73 17.24 10.11 -5.65
N SER A 74 17.90 10.97 -4.86
CA SER A 74 19.00 11.81 -5.30
C SER A 74 20.28 11.08 -5.69
N VAL A 75 20.40 9.80 -5.31
CA VAL A 75 21.54 8.93 -5.69
C VAL A 75 21.26 8.17 -6.98
N GLY A 76 20.00 8.10 -7.41
CA GLY A 76 19.59 7.45 -8.65
C GLY A 76 19.90 8.27 -9.90
N GLU A 77 19.91 7.59 -11.05
CA GLU A 77 20.13 8.21 -12.37
C GLU A 77 18.84 8.76 -13.01
N ALA A 78 17.67 8.44 -12.43
CA ALA A 78 16.37 8.87 -12.94
C ALA A 78 16.23 10.40 -12.83
N LYS A 79 15.74 11.06 -13.88
CA LYS A 79 15.49 12.51 -13.90
C LYS A 79 14.01 12.83 -13.71
N LYS A 80 13.13 12.13 -14.43
CA LYS A 80 11.67 12.26 -14.30
C LYS A 80 11.10 11.07 -13.56
N ILE A 81 10.51 11.32 -12.40
CA ILE A 81 10.02 10.30 -11.48
C ILE A 81 8.53 10.49 -11.24
N VAL A 82 7.73 9.48 -11.58
CA VAL A 82 6.28 9.50 -11.38
C VAL A 82 5.92 8.79 -10.09
N PHE A 83 5.11 9.46 -9.28
CA PHE A 83 4.50 8.93 -8.07
C PHE A 83 3.01 8.72 -8.33
N THR A 84 2.53 7.47 -8.23
CA THR A 84 1.12 7.13 -8.40
C THR A 84 0.59 6.40 -7.18
N GLY A 85 -0.63 6.75 -6.76
CA GLY A 85 -1.24 6.21 -5.55
C GLY A 85 -2.07 4.96 -5.84
N SER A 86 -2.27 4.12 -4.83
CA SER A 86 -3.15 2.96 -4.91
C SER A 86 -4.63 3.29 -4.69
N SER A 87 -4.93 4.50 -4.23
CA SER A 87 -6.28 5.02 -4.04
C SER A 87 -6.24 6.53 -3.87
N GLU A 88 -7.38 7.19 -4.02
CA GLU A 88 -7.55 8.62 -3.74
C GLU A 88 -7.24 9.03 -2.30
N LYS A 89 -7.19 8.07 -1.36
CA LYS A 89 -6.84 8.33 0.05
C LYS A 89 -5.35 8.60 0.24
N VAL A 90 -4.52 8.12 -0.69
CA VAL A 90 -3.09 8.41 -0.71
C VAL A 90 -2.91 9.80 -1.34
N ASP A 91 -2.42 10.74 -0.55
CA ASP A 91 -2.20 12.12 -1.00
C ASP A 91 -0.84 12.20 -1.67
N THR A 92 -0.77 11.75 -2.92
CA THR A 92 0.46 11.72 -3.71
C THR A 92 1.03 13.13 -3.89
N LYS A 93 0.17 14.15 -4.05
CA LYS A 93 0.58 15.55 -4.20
C LYS A 93 1.31 16.06 -2.96
N LYS A 94 0.76 15.83 -1.76
CA LYS A 94 1.42 16.21 -0.51
C LYS A 94 2.75 15.49 -0.34
N ILE A 95 2.79 14.17 -0.54
CA ILE A 95 4.02 13.39 -0.37
C ILE A 95 5.11 13.86 -1.33
N VAL A 96 4.78 14.07 -2.62
CA VAL A 96 5.73 14.60 -3.60
C VAL A 96 6.20 16.00 -3.22
N SER A 97 5.31 16.87 -2.75
CA SER A 97 5.67 18.22 -2.29
C SER A 97 6.65 18.17 -1.11
N ASP A 98 6.40 17.30 -0.13
CA ASP A 98 7.27 17.12 1.03
C ASP A 98 8.64 16.54 0.63
N ILE A 99 8.69 15.59 -0.31
CA ILE A 99 9.93 15.06 -0.87
C ILE A 99 10.70 16.16 -1.62
N LYS A 100 10.03 16.98 -2.45
CA LYS A 100 10.66 18.12 -3.14
C LYS A 100 11.29 19.11 -2.17
N LYS A 101 10.63 19.39 -1.03
CA LYS A 101 11.22 20.23 0.02
C LYS A 101 12.46 19.56 0.62
N ALA A 102 12.35 18.30 1.02
CA ALA A 102 13.47 17.56 1.60
C ALA A 102 14.68 17.44 0.65
N LEU A 103 14.46 17.30 -0.67
CA LEU A 103 15.52 17.30 -1.69
C LEU A 103 16.29 18.62 -1.74
N LYS A 104 15.60 19.76 -1.63
CA LYS A 104 16.25 21.09 -1.62
C LYS A 104 17.16 21.26 -0.42
N ASP A 105 16.75 20.73 0.73
CA ASP A 105 17.45 20.81 2.01
C ASP A 105 18.66 19.85 2.13
N LEU A 106 18.92 19.01 1.12
CA LEU A 106 20.10 18.13 1.11
C LEU A 106 21.41 18.91 0.92
N PRO A 107 22.57 18.38 1.34
CA PRO A 107 23.85 19.02 1.09
C PRO A 107 24.18 19.16 -0.41
N SER A 108 25.13 20.03 -0.74
CA SER A 108 25.64 20.18 -2.11
C SER A 108 26.38 18.91 -2.54
N GLY A 109 26.15 18.45 -3.79
CA GLY A 109 26.79 17.23 -4.34
C GLY A 109 25.86 16.04 -4.58
N VAL A 110 24.57 16.16 -4.26
CA VAL A 110 23.53 15.19 -4.65
C VAL A 110 22.68 15.74 -5.78
N ASN A 111 22.05 14.87 -6.57
CA ASN A 111 21.12 15.31 -7.62
C ASN A 111 19.84 15.86 -6.99
N LYS A 112 19.63 17.18 -7.09
CA LYS A 112 18.45 17.88 -6.56
C LYS A 112 17.44 18.24 -7.64
N ASP A 113 17.84 18.19 -8.90
CA ASP A 113 17.04 18.61 -10.06
C ASP A 113 16.23 17.43 -10.60
N LEU A 114 15.45 16.81 -9.71
CA LEU A 114 14.54 15.72 -10.05
C LEU A 114 13.16 16.28 -10.39
N ASP A 115 12.64 15.93 -11.55
CA ASP A 115 11.26 16.21 -11.93
C ASP A 115 10.33 15.16 -11.32
N LEU A 116 9.84 15.47 -10.11
CA LEU A 116 8.87 14.60 -9.43
C LEU A 116 7.45 14.97 -9.84
N VAL A 117 6.73 14.02 -10.43
CA VAL A 117 5.35 14.17 -10.91
C VAL A 117 4.41 13.39 -10.00
N ALA A 118 3.43 14.07 -9.41
CA ALA A 118 2.38 13.44 -8.64
C ALA A 118 1.17 13.15 -9.53
N THR A 119 0.79 11.88 -9.63
CA THR A 119 -0.37 11.43 -10.40
C THR A 119 -1.44 10.88 -9.46
N PRO A 120 -2.72 10.90 -9.88
CA PRO A 120 -3.79 10.23 -9.16
C PRO A 120 -3.66 8.69 -9.26
N ASP A 121 -4.63 7.97 -8.71
CA ASP A 121 -4.71 6.51 -8.82
C ASP A 121 -4.87 6.07 -10.28
N ILE A 122 -3.96 5.20 -10.71
CA ILE A 122 -3.92 4.60 -12.04
C ILE A 122 -5.17 3.77 -12.37
N LYS A 123 -5.85 3.21 -11.37
CA LYS A 123 -7.06 2.41 -11.56
C LYS A 123 -8.22 3.25 -12.08
N ASN A 124 -8.30 4.51 -11.65
CA ASN A 124 -9.40 5.41 -11.95
C ASN A 124 -9.06 6.43 -13.05
N ASN A 125 -7.79 6.54 -13.47
CA ASN A 125 -7.34 7.59 -14.36
C ASN A 125 -6.38 7.04 -15.43
N SER A 126 -6.88 6.83 -16.64
CA SER A 126 -6.09 6.37 -17.79
C SER A 126 -4.98 7.33 -18.19
N ASP A 127 -5.16 8.63 -17.91
CA ASP A 127 -4.19 9.68 -18.26
C ASP A 127 -2.86 9.51 -17.52
N VAL A 128 -2.87 8.80 -16.38
CA VAL A 128 -1.65 8.42 -15.64
C VAL A 128 -0.72 7.58 -16.51
N LEU A 129 -1.25 6.79 -17.45
CA LEU A 129 -0.45 5.97 -18.35
C LEU A 129 0.39 6.81 -19.32
N LEU A 130 -0.02 8.05 -19.63
CA LEU A 130 0.74 8.96 -20.48
C LEU A 130 1.99 9.46 -19.73
N GLU A 131 1.81 9.88 -18.48
CA GLU A 131 2.92 10.31 -17.62
C GLU A 131 3.88 9.15 -17.31
N VAL A 132 3.34 7.96 -17.10
CA VAL A 132 4.10 6.73 -16.88
C VAL A 132 4.98 6.39 -18.08
N LYS A 133 4.50 6.56 -19.32
CA LYS A 133 5.31 6.26 -20.52
C LYS A 133 6.53 7.14 -20.64
N ASP A 134 6.39 8.41 -20.26
CA ASP A 134 7.40 9.46 -20.41
C ASP A 134 8.21 9.71 -19.13
N CYS A 135 8.40 8.69 -18.28
CA CYS A 135 9.20 8.80 -17.06
C CYS A 135 10.36 7.80 -17.01
N ASP A 136 11.36 8.09 -16.20
CA ASP A 136 12.52 7.23 -16.00
C ASP A 136 12.27 6.18 -14.90
N ALA A 137 11.54 6.59 -13.86
CA ALA A 137 11.22 5.75 -12.71
C ALA A 137 9.79 5.96 -12.21
N ILE A 138 9.21 4.89 -11.68
CA ILE A 138 7.83 4.89 -11.16
C ILE A 138 7.85 4.38 -9.73
N TYR A 139 7.33 5.18 -8.82
CA TYR A 139 7.08 4.77 -7.44
C TYR A 139 5.59 4.64 -7.19
N TYR A 140 5.19 3.45 -6.74
CA TYR A 140 3.80 3.17 -6.41
C TYR A 140 3.57 3.32 -4.92
N LEU A 141 2.66 4.21 -4.53
CA LEU A 141 2.33 4.47 -3.13
C LEU A 141 1.13 3.64 -2.71
N VAL A 142 1.31 2.77 -1.72
CA VAL A 142 0.26 1.90 -1.20
C VAL A 142 -0.15 2.33 0.20
N ASP A 143 -1.44 2.28 0.52
CA ASP A 143 -1.96 2.58 1.86
C ASP A 143 -1.84 1.32 2.74
N TYR A 144 -1.12 1.46 3.86
CA TYR A 144 -0.85 0.37 4.80
C TYR A 144 -2.15 -0.29 5.28
N ASP A 145 -2.24 -1.62 5.18
CA ASP A 145 -3.40 -2.45 5.56
C ASP A 145 -4.70 -2.18 4.76
N LYS A 146 -4.74 -1.14 3.92
CA LYS A 146 -5.93 -0.79 3.12
C LYS A 146 -5.82 -1.21 1.67
N THR A 147 -4.62 -1.13 1.07
CA THR A 147 -4.39 -1.60 -0.29
C THR A 147 -4.28 -3.11 -0.29
N SER A 148 -5.14 -3.78 -1.05
CA SER A 148 -5.01 -5.24 -1.21
C SER A 148 -3.82 -5.60 -2.11
N VAL A 149 -3.21 -6.76 -1.87
CA VAL A 149 -2.14 -7.30 -2.72
C VAL A 149 -2.65 -7.47 -4.16
N LYS A 150 -3.90 -7.91 -4.32
CA LYS A 150 -4.56 -8.00 -5.63
C LYS A 150 -4.66 -6.67 -6.35
N GLU A 151 -5.00 -5.59 -5.65
CA GLU A 151 -5.06 -4.24 -6.24
C GLU A 151 -3.68 -3.75 -6.65
N ALA A 152 -2.68 -3.94 -5.80
CA ALA A 152 -1.30 -3.58 -6.11
C ALA A 152 -0.77 -4.36 -7.34
N LYS A 153 -1.11 -5.65 -7.45
CA LYS A 153 -0.79 -6.48 -8.62
C LYS A 153 -1.48 -5.98 -9.88
N ALA A 154 -2.76 -5.60 -9.79
CA ALA A 154 -3.50 -5.06 -10.92
C ALA A 154 -2.89 -3.75 -11.42
N ALA A 155 -2.58 -2.83 -10.52
CA ALA A 155 -1.92 -1.56 -10.85
C ALA A 155 -0.56 -1.78 -11.51
N SER A 156 0.27 -2.67 -10.95
CA SER A 156 1.56 -3.05 -11.55
C SER A 156 1.39 -3.62 -12.96
N SER A 157 0.36 -4.46 -13.19
CA SER A 157 0.06 -4.99 -14.52
C SER A 157 -0.38 -3.90 -15.52
N GLU A 158 -1.13 -2.89 -15.09
CA GLU A 158 -1.49 -1.76 -15.98
C GLU A 158 -0.26 -0.93 -16.36
N ILE A 159 0.66 -0.70 -15.41
CA ILE A 159 1.94 -0.04 -15.68
C ILE A 159 2.78 -0.86 -16.66
N ALA A 160 2.81 -2.19 -16.51
CA ALA A 160 3.49 -3.10 -17.42
C ALA A 160 2.93 -3.03 -18.84
N LYS A 161 1.60 -2.90 -19.01
CA LYS A 161 0.98 -2.69 -20.34
C LYS A 161 1.42 -1.38 -21.00
N ALA A 162 1.78 -0.37 -20.21
CA ALA A 162 2.37 0.87 -20.72
C ALA A 162 3.86 0.75 -21.09
N GLY A 163 4.46 -0.45 -20.97
CA GLY A 163 5.85 -0.73 -21.31
C GLY A 163 6.86 -0.32 -20.23
N ARG A 164 6.39 -0.12 -19.00
CA ARG A 164 7.22 0.29 -17.86
C ARG A 164 7.07 -0.67 -16.69
N THR A 165 8.02 -0.64 -15.76
CA THR A 165 7.97 -1.41 -14.52
C THR A 165 7.99 -0.48 -13.34
N VAL A 166 7.31 -0.87 -12.25
CA VAL A 166 7.38 -0.15 -10.99
C VAL A 166 8.79 -0.27 -10.43
N SER A 167 9.49 0.85 -10.28
CA SER A 167 10.86 0.92 -9.76
C SER A 167 10.90 0.67 -8.25
N GLY A 168 9.83 1.00 -7.54
CA GLY A 168 9.70 0.64 -6.13
C GLY A 168 8.33 0.98 -5.55
N VAL A 169 8.02 0.37 -4.41
CA VAL A 169 6.79 0.60 -3.67
C VAL A 169 7.09 1.41 -2.42
N ILE A 170 6.25 2.41 -2.12
CA ILE A 170 6.31 3.17 -0.87
C ILE A 170 5.05 2.87 -0.07
N ILE A 171 5.21 2.27 1.11
CA ILE A 171 4.08 2.00 2.00
C ILE A 171 3.80 3.26 2.82
N VAL A 172 2.58 3.77 2.73
CA VAL A 172 2.13 4.97 3.43
C VAL A 172 1.17 4.55 4.53
N ASN A 173 1.57 4.75 5.78
CA ASN A 173 0.71 4.55 6.93
C ASN A 173 0.11 5.89 7.35
N LYS A 174 -1.17 6.10 7.04
CA LYS A 174 -1.95 7.24 7.55
C LYS A 174 -2.89 6.75 8.65
N LYS A 175 -2.75 7.34 9.85
CA LYS A 175 -3.78 7.27 10.89
C LYS A 175 -5.03 8.05 10.47
#